data_AF-A0A1F5LUH5-F1
#
_entry.id   AF-A0A1F5LUH5-F1
#
_cell.length_a   1.000
_cell.length_b   1.000
_cell.length_c   1.000
_cell.angle_alpha   90.00
_cell.angle_beta   90.00
_cell.angle_gamma   90.00
#
_symmetry.space_group_name_H-M   'P 1'
#
loop_
_entity.id
_entity.type
_entity.pdbx_description
1 polymer ?
#
loop_
_entity_poly.entity_id
_entity_poly.type
_entity_poly.pdbx_seq_one_letter_code
_entity_poly.pdbx_strand_id
1 'polypeptide(L)'
;MRTALNGILAAAQVIATCFMAWKALSLWAGTPYPVMIVTTESMVPAFAPGDILLISNHHQNVHIGDLPVCWLPHRAFPMVHRVLRVSYEEQSNPDLTQLILTKGDNNLIDDTLLYPDGQDYLLRSQIIGFVRGYIPFIGWFVIVLQDFTRLREVAATLCRVIGFTI
;
A
#
# COMPACT_ATOMS: atom_id res chain seq x y z
N MET A 1 -38.23 19.78 10.38
CA MET A 1 -37.31 20.31 9.34
C MET A 1 -35.97 20.77 9.92
N ARG A 2 -35.92 21.71 10.90
CA ARG A 2 -34.66 22.20 11.48
C ARG A 2 -33.79 21.12 12.15
N THR A 3 -34.39 20.21 12.91
CA THR A 3 -33.67 19.11 13.58
C THR A 3 -33.02 18.15 12.60
N ALA A 4 -33.70 17.80 11.51
CA ALA A 4 -33.15 16.96 10.44
C ALA A 4 -31.98 17.65 9.71
N LEU A 5 -32.10 18.95 9.42
CA LEU A 5 -31.02 19.75 8.81
C LEU A 5 -29.76 19.77 9.68
N ASN A 6 -29.92 19.99 11.00
CA ASN A 6 -28.79 19.99 11.93
C ASN A 6 -28.12 18.61 12.02
N GLY A 7 -28.89 17.52 11.99
CA GLY A 7 -28.35 16.16 11.97
C GLY A 7 -27.54 15.86 10.71
N ILE A 8 -28.06 16.24 9.53
CA ILE A 8 -27.36 16.09 8.25
C ILE A 8 -26.08 16.92 8.23
N LEU A 9 -26.14 18.17 8.70
CA LEU A 9 -24.97 19.05 8.75
C LEU A 9 -23.88 18.49 9.66
N ALA A 10 -24.24 17.98 10.84
CA ALA A 10 -23.28 17.37 11.76
C ALA A 10 -22.61 16.13 11.14
N ALA A 11 -23.38 15.26 10.49
CA ALA A 11 -22.84 14.09 9.80
C ALA A 11 -21.91 14.51 8.63
N ALA A 12 -22.33 15.47 7.81
CA ALA A 12 -21.53 16.02 6.72
C ALA A 12 -20.21 16.63 7.23
N GLN A 13 -20.25 17.35 8.35
CA GLN A 13 -19.06 17.94 8.97
C GLN A 13 -18.05 16.87 9.41
N VAL A 14 -18.52 15.78 10.03
CA VAL A 14 -17.64 14.67 10.45
C VAL A 14 -16.99 14.02 9.23
N ILE A 15 -17.79 13.68 8.21
CA ILE A 15 -17.28 13.05 6.98
C ILE A 15 -16.27 13.97 6.28
N ALA A 16 -16.59 15.26 6.14
CA ALA A 16 -15.70 16.25 5.54
C ALA A 16 -14.39 16.38 6.33
N THR A 17 -14.45 16.41 7.66
CA THR A 17 -13.25 16.51 8.51
C THR A 17 -12.36 15.28 8.34
N CYS A 18 -12.93 14.07 8.35
CA CYS A 18 -12.18 12.83 8.11
C CYS A 18 -11.53 12.82 6.72
N PHE A 19 -12.28 13.22 5.68
CA PHE A 19 -11.77 13.30 4.31
C PHE A 19 -10.64 14.33 4.18
N MET A 20 -10.80 15.52 4.76
CA MET A 20 -9.79 16.57 4.76
C MET A 20 -8.53 16.15 5.52
N ALA A 21 -8.68 15.45 6.65
CA ALA A 21 -7.55 14.89 7.39
C ALA A 21 -6.79 13.87 6.54
N TRP A 22 -7.48 12.97 5.84
CA TRP A 22 -6.86 12.01 4.92
C TRP A 22 -6.11 12.72 3.79
N LYS A 23 -6.72 13.74 3.16
CA LYS A 23 -6.06 14.51 2.09
C LYS A 23 -4.88 15.32 2.59
N ALA A 24 -4.97 15.91 3.78
CA ALA A 24 -3.85 16.58 4.41
C ALA A 24 -2.69 15.60 4.65
N LEU A 25 -2.96 14.38 5.11
CA LEU A 25 -1.95 13.34 5.28
C LEU A 25 -1.34 12.91 3.94
N SER A 26 -2.14 12.73 2.88
CA SER A 26 -1.64 12.42 1.54
C SER A 26 -0.70 13.51 1.00
N LEU A 27 -1.07 14.79 1.15
CA LEU A 27 -0.25 15.92 0.73
C LEU A 27 1.03 16.00 1.56
N TRP A 28 0.92 15.86 2.89
CA TRP A 28 2.07 15.84 3.77
C TRP A 28 3.02 14.72 3.43
N ALA A 29 2.54 13.49 3.24
CA ALA A 29 3.40 12.36 2.89
C ALA A 29 3.92 12.40 1.45
N GLY A 30 3.39 13.28 0.59
CA GLY A 30 3.74 13.35 -0.83
C GLY A 30 3.24 12.17 -1.67
N THR A 31 2.28 11.39 -1.17
CA THR A 31 1.73 10.20 -1.82
C THR A 31 0.20 10.17 -1.71
N PRO A 32 -0.52 9.75 -2.77
CA PRO A 32 -1.97 9.52 -2.69
C PRO A 32 -2.36 8.43 -1.69
N TYR A 33 -1.44 7.51 -1.37
CA TYR A 33 -1.67 6.37 -0.48
C TYR A 33 -0.62 6.39 0.65
N PRO A 34 -0.81 7.21 1.71
CA PRO A 34 0.13 7.29 2.83
C PRO A 34 0.14 6.05 3.73
N VAL A 35 -0.91 5.21 3.64
CA VAL A 35 -1.06 3.99 4.43
C VAL A 35 -1.51 2.86 3.50
N MET A 36 -0.88 1.68 3.64
CA MET A 36 -1.19 0.47 2.86
C MET A 36 -1.13 -0.76 3.78
N ILE A 37 -1.79 -1.85 3.39
CA ILE A 37 -1.76 -3.12 4.10
C ILE A 37 -1.06 -4.16 3.24
N VAL A 38 -0.19 -4.96 3.85
CA VAL A 38 0.45 -6.11 3.19
C VAL A 38 -0.53 -7.26 3.11
N THR A 39 -0.72 -7.81 1.92
CA THR A 39 -1.64 -8.92 1.66
C THR A 39 -0.93 -10.20 1.22
N THR A 40 0.33 -10.12 0.82
CA THR A 40 1.11 -11.25 0.27
C THR A 40 2.32 -11.58 1.14
N GLU A 41 2.84 -12.80 0.98
CA GLU A 41 4.03 -13.28 1.70
C GLU A 41 5.34 -13.04 0.91
N SER A 42 5.35 -12.14 -0.08
CA SER A 42 6.53 -11.90 -0.92
C SER A 42 7.67 -11.19 -0.20
N MET A 43 7.37 -10.56 0.94
CA MET A 43 8.32 -9.77 1.73
C MET A 43 8.70 -10.41 3.07
N VAL A 44 8.31 -11.65 3.31
CA VAL A 44 8.76 -12.40 4.50
C VAL A 44 10.28 -12.64 4.40
N PRO A 45 11.08 -12.38 5.45
CA PRO A 45 10.69 -12.12 6.84
C PRO A 45 10.53 -10.64 7.23
N ALA A 46 10.75 -9.69 6.32
CA ALA A 46 10.70 -8.25 6.64
C ALA A 46 9.28 -7.76 6.92
N PHE A 47 8.30 -8.19 6.13
CA PHE A 47 6.89 -7.88 6.33
C PHE A 47 6.04 -9.15 6.20
N ALA A 48 5.07 -9.28 7.09
CA ALA A 48 4.08 -10.34 7.06
C ALA A 48 2.73 -9.81 6.55
N PRO A 49 1.86 -10.68 5.99
CA PRO A 49 0.48 -10.32 5.71
C PRO A 49 -0.20 -9.76 6.97
N GLY A 50 -0.96 -8.68 6.80
CA GLY A 50 -1.61 -7.95 7.88
C GLY A 50 -0.76 -6.87 8.55
N ASP A 51 0.47 -6.64 8.10
CA ASP A 51 1.24 -5.46 8.51
C ASP A 51 0.72 -4.21 7.79
N ILE A 52 0.64 -3.09 8.52
CA ILE A 52 0.30 -1.78 7.96
C ILE A 52 1.60 -1.06 7.63
N LEU A 53 1.77 -0.63 6.39
CA LEU A 53 2.91 0.14 5.92
C LEU A 53 2.58 1.64 5.89
N LEU A 54 3.51 2.45 6.42
CA LEU A 54 3.48 3.90 6.32
C LEU A 54 4.36 4.34 5.16
N ILE A 55 3.78 5.08 4.22
CA ILE A 55 4.41 5.43 2.95
C ILE A 55 4.62 6.94 2.87
N SER A 56 5.80 7.34 2.41
CA SER A 56 6.12 8.74 2.13
C SER A 56 7.01 8.87 0.91
N ASN A 57 6.84 9.95 0.17
CA ASN A 57 7.48 10.23 -1.11
C ASN A 57 8.28 11.54 -1.07
N HIS A 58 8.92 11.84 0.06
CA HIS A 58 9.78 13.03 0.19
C HIS A 58 11.14 12.90 -0.49
N HIS A 59 11.59 11.66 -0.72
CA HIS A 59 12.90 11.41 -1.29
C HIS A 59 12.79 11.23 -2.81
N GLN A 60 13.62 11.96 -3.53
CA GLN A 60 13.67 11.87 -5.00
C GLN A 60 14.58 10.75 -5.46
N ASN A 61 15.73 10.57 -4.81
CA ASN A 61 16.71 9.56 -5.17
C ASN A 61 16.41 8.22 -4.49
N VAL A 62 16.50 7.15 -5.26
CA VAL A 62 16.35 5.77 -4.78
C VAL A 62 17.71 5.17 -4.49
N HIS A 63 17.81 4.48 -3.35
CA HIS A 63 19.00 3.78 -2.93
C HIS A 63 18.78 2.26 -2.85
N ILE A 64 19.89 1.52 -2.89
CA ILE A 64 19.86 0.06 -2.72
C ILE A 64 19.36 -0.26 -1.31
N GLY A 65 18.43 -1.22 -1.22
CA GLY A 65 17.80 -1.62 0.04
C GLY A 65 16.51 -0.86 0.38
N ASP A 66 16.18 0.21 -0.34
CA ASP A 66 14.91 0.92 -0.18
C ASP A 66 13.72 0.02 -0.54
N LEU A 67 12.55 0.40 -0.04
CA LEU A 67 11.29 -0.33 -0.19
C LEU A 67 10.27 0.56 -0.94
N PRO A 68 10.41 0.71 -2.27
CA PRO A 68 9.49 1.49 -3.07
C PRO A 68 8.13 0.79 -3.19
N VAL A 69 7.09 1.61 -3.19
CA VAL A 69 5.73 1.22 -3.52
C VAL A 69 5.51 1.59 -4.98
N CYS A 70 5.46 0.57 -5.81
CA CYS A 70 5.43 0.71 -7.26
C CYS A 70 4.03 0.41 -7.79
N TRP A 71 3.55 1.24 -8.72
CA TRP A 71 2.29 1.01 -9.41
C TRP A 71 2.53 0.91 -10.90
N LEU A 72 2.42 -0.33 -11.39
CA LEU A 72 2.62 -0.64 -12.80
C LEU A 72 1.30 -0.48 -13.56
N PRO A 73 1.31 0.06 -14.79
CA PRO A 73 0.10 0.33 -15.55
C PRO A 73 -0.72 -0.95 -15.87
N HIS A 74 -0.08 -2.10 -15.95
CA HIS A 74 -0.72 -3.39 -16.26
C HIS A 74 -1.11 -4.19 -15.00
N ARG A 75 -0.98 -3.60 -13.81
CA ARG A 75 -1.32 -4.23 -12.52
C ARG A 75 -2.43 -3.46 -11.85
N ALA A 76 -3.44 -4.18 -11.37
CA ALA A 76 -4.53 -3.61 -10.58
C ALA A 76 -4.09 -3.20 -9.17
N PHE A 77 -3.02 -3.82 -8.65
CA PHE A 77 -2.54 -3.61 -7.28
C PHE A 77 -1.07 -3.19 -7.28
N PRO A 78 -0.69 -2.27 -6.37
CA PRO A 78 0.70 -1.87 -6.19
C PRO A 78 1.51 -3.01 -5.58
N MET A 79 2.81 -2.98 -5.83
CA MET A 79 3.78 -3.93 -5.26
C MET A 79 4.79 -3.20 -4.37
N VAL A 80 5.24 -3.89 -3.32
CA VAL A 80 6.24 -3.37 -2.38
C VAL A 80 7.35 -4.40 -2.27
N HIS A 81 8.47 -4.14 -2.92
CA HIS A 81 9.62 -5.04 -2.97
C HIS A 81 10.92 -4.27 -2.72
N ARG A 82 11.98 -4.98 -2.36
CA ARG A 82 13.26 -4.36 -2.02
C ARG A 82 14.04 -3.99 -3.27
N VAL A 83 14.64 -2.80 -3.28
CA VAL A 83 15.56 -2.38 -4.33
C VAL A 83 16.84 -3.20 -4.24
N LEU A 84 17.09 -4.00 -5.27
CA LEU A 84 18.27 -4.83 -5.41
C LEU A 84 19.41 -4.05 -6.06
N ARG A 85 19.11 -3.28 -7.11
CA ARG A 85 20.11 -2.54 -7.88
C ARG A 85 19.54 -1.22 -8.38
N VAL A 86 20.38 -0.18 -8.35
CA VAL A 86 20.12 1.12 -8.97
C VAL A 86 21.22 1.36 -9.99
N SER A 87 20.84 1.56 -11.25
CA SER A 87 21.73 1.95 -12.34
C SER A 87 21.30 3.31 -12.87
N TYR A 88 22.22 4.03 -13.51
CA TYR A 88 21.95 5.34 -14.10
C TYR A 88 22.17 5.23 -15.60
N GLU A 89 21.21 5.68 -16.40
CA GLU A 89 21.38 5.75 -17.85
C GLU A 89 22.26 6.96 -18.20
N GLU A 90 23.42 6.72 -18.82
CA GLU A 90 24.45 7.74 -19.06
C GLU A 90 24.16 8.64 -20.28
N GLN A 91 23.01 8.48 -20.95
CA GLN A 91 22.80 9.04 -22.28
C GLN A 91 21.88 10.30 -22.27
N SER A 92 22.53 11.46 -22.41
CA SER A 92 22.02 12.69 -23.05
C SER A 92 21.00 13.60 -22.34
N ASN A 93 20.61 13.36 -21.09
CA ASN A 93 19.71 14.27 -20.35
C ASN A 93 20.33 14.66 -18.99
N PRO A 94 20.28 15.92 -18.54
CA PRO A 94 20.77 16.33 -17.21
C PRO A 94 19.97 15.71 -16.06
N ASP A 95 18.79 15.16 -16.34
CA ASP A 95 18.03 14.32 -15.41
C ASP A 95 18.46 12.85 -15.59
N LEU A 96 19.51 12.46 -14.89
CA LEU A 96 19.98 11.08 -14.79
C LEU A 96 18.81 10.17 -14.39
N THR A 97 18.25 9.45 -15.36
CA THR A 97 17.09 8.59 -15.12
C THR A 97 17.57 7.36 -14.37
N GLN A 98 17.08 7.19 -13.14
CA GLN A 98 17.38 6.03 -12.32
C GLN A 98 16.64 4.80 -12.85
N LEU A 99 17.40 3.77 -13.20
CA LEU A 99 16.91 2.44 -13.54
C LEU A 99 16.98 1.55 -12.30
N ILE A 100 15.82 1.12 -11.82
CA ILE A 100 15.67 0.48 -10.50
C ILE A 100 15.22 -0.97 -10.70
N LEU A 101 15.96 -1.91 -10.14
CA LEU A 101 15.59 -3.33 -10.12
C LEU A 101 15.12 -3.69 -8.71
N THR A 102 13.93 -4.29 -8.61
CA THR A 102 13.34 -4.73 -7.34
C THR A 102 13.21 -6.24 -7.28
N LYS A 103 13.16 -6.76 -6.06
CA LYS A 103 12.93 -8.17 -5.77
C LYS A 103 12.20 -8.33 -4.44
N GLY A 104 11.21 -9.22 -4.37
CA GLY A 104 10.62 -9.65 -3.10
C GLY A 104 11.62 -10.42 -2.24
N ASP A 105 11.65 -10.12 -0.93
CA ASP A 105 12.58 -10.76 0.01
C ASP A 105 12.42 -12.30 0.03
N ASN A 106 11.18 -12.79 -0.13
CA ASN A 106 10.84 -14.22 -0.17
C ASN A 106 10.78 -14.81 -1.60
N ASN A 107 11.03 -14.00 -2.64
CA ASN A 107 10.98 -14.48 -4.03
C ASN A 107 12.33 -15.08 -4.45
N LEU A 108 12.33 -16.11 -5.30
CA LEU A 108 13.57 -16.70 -5.85
C LEU A 108 14.16 -15.86 -6.98
N ILE A 109 13.29 -15.25 -7.79
CA ILE A 109 13.64 -14.48 -9.00
C ILE A 109 13.36 -13.00 -8.71
N ASP A 110 14.05 -12.11 -9.42
CA ASP A 110 13.73 -10.68 -9.42
C ASP A 110 12.40 -10.36 -10.11
N ASP A 111 11.98 -9.11 -10.01
CA ASP A 111 10.65 -8.68 -10.49
C ASP A 111 10.62 -8.36 -11.98
N THR A 112 11.66 -8.67 -12.75
CA THR A 112 11.74 -8.35 -14.19
C THR A 112 10.53 -8.88 -14.96
N LEU A 113 10.10 -10.11 -14.67
CA LEU A 113 8.90 -10.73 -15.25
C LEU A 113 7.57 -10.10 -14.81
N LEU A 114 7.58 -9.27 -13.77
CA LEU A 114 6.39 -8.57 -13.28
C LEU A 114 6.23 -7.20 -13.93
N TYR A 115 7.27 -6.68 -14.59
CA TYR A 115 7.28 -5.40 -15.28
C TYR A 115 6.53 -5.49 -16.63
N PRO A 116 6.13 -4.35 -17.21
CA PRO A 116 5.55 -4.31 -18.55
C PRO A 116 6.46 -4.92 -19.61
N ASP A 117 5.88 -5.45 -20.69
CA ASP A 117 6.64 -6.05 -21.80
C ASP A 117 7.69 -5.07 -22.36
N GLY A 118 8.93 -5.53 -22.47
CA GLY A 118 10.06 -4.72 -22.96
C GLY A 118 10.66 -3.77 -21.93
N GLN A 119 10.26 -3.84 -20.66
CA GLN A 119 10.81 -3.03 -19.57
C GLN A 119 11.56 -3.91 -18.55
N ASP A 120 12.89 -3.76 -18.47
CA ASP A 120 13.74 -4.53 -17.53
C ASP A 120 13.95 -3.82 -16.18
N TYR A 121 13.66 -2.52 -16.09
CA TYR A 121 13.88 -1.70 -14.90
C TYR A 121 12.70 -0.79 -14.61
N LEU A 122 12.42 -0.55 -13.33
CA LEU A 122 11.46 0.44 -12.90
C LEU A 122 12.02 1.85 -13.05
N LEU A 123 11.13 2.75 -13.47
CA LEU A 123 11.40 4.18 -13.53
C LEU A 123 10.92 4.87 -12.26
N ARG A 124 11.56 5.98 -11.90
CA ARG A 124 11.18 6.79 -10.74
C ARG A 124 9.72 7.27 -10.79
N SER A 125 9.17 7.47 -11.98
CA SER A 125 7.78 7.89 -12.20
C SER A 125 6.74 6.82 -11.83
N GLN A 126 7.13 5.55 -11.81
CA GLN A 126 6.26 4.43 -11.44
C GLN A 126 6.25 4.18 -9.92
N ILE A 127 7.11 4.89 -9.17
CA ILE A 127 7.20 4.80 -7.71
C ILE A 127 6.33 5.89 -7.09
N ILE A 128 5.31 5.46 -6.35
CA ILE A 128 4.38 6.34 -5.64
C ILE A 128 4.99 6.87 -4.34
N GLY A 129 5.86 6.08 -3.71
CA GLY A 129 6.55 6.47 -2.49
C GLY A 129 7.38 5.33 -1.92
N PHE A 130 7.88 5.51 -0.70
CA PHE A 130 8.73 4.54 -0.01
C PHE A 130 8.15 4.20 1.36
N VAL A 131 8.28 2.94 1.75
CA VAL A 131 7.94 2.50 3.10
C VAL A 131 8.90 3.13 4.10
N ARG A 132 8.37 3.82 5.10
CA ARG A 132 9.14 4.48 6.18
C ARG A 132 9.02 3.80 7.52
N GLY A 133 7.97 3.00 7.70
CA GLY A 133 7.72 2.26 8.91
C GLY A 133 6.55 1.33 8.69
N TYR A 134 6.33 0.46 9.66
CA TYR A 134 5.21 -0.46 9.65
C TYR A 134 4.68 -0.68 11.07
N ILE A 135 3.43 -1.09 11.13
CA ILE A 135 2.76 -1.48 12.38
C ILE A 135 2.26 -2.91 12.18
N PRO A 136 2.78 -3.87 12.96
CA PRO A 136 2.51 -5.28 12.71
C PRO A 136 1.10 -5.69 13.17
N PHE A 137 0.55 -6.73 12.53
CA PHE A 137 -0.71 -7.41 12.87
C PHE A 137 -2.04 -6.62 12.78
N ILE A 138 -2.04 -5.28 12.88
CA ILE A 138 -3.27 -4.47 12.91
C ILE A 138 -4.07 -4.60 11.60
N GLY A 139 -3.39 -4.77 10.47
CA GLY A 139 -4.01 -4.90 9.16
C GLY A 139 -4.92 -6.13 9.03
N TRP A 140 -4.73 -7.19 9.83
CA TRP A 140 -5.64 -8.34 9.85
C TRP A 140 -7.08 -7.96 10.18
N PHE A 141 -7.27 -7.01 11.08
CA PHE A 141 -8.61 -6.52 11.42
C PHE A 141 -9.29 -5.88 10.21
N VAL A 142 -8.53 -5.08 9.44
CA VAL A 142 -9.04 -4.41 8.24
C VAL A 142 -9.30 -5.42 7.13
N ILE A 143 -8.41 -6.40 6.93
CA ILE A 143 -8.57 -7.46 5.92
C ILE A 143 -9.85 -8.26 6.20
N VAL A 144 -10.07 -8.68 7.45
CA VAL A 144 -11.29 -9.42 7.83
C VAL A 144 -12.54 -8.58 7.56
N LEU A 145 -12.51 -7.27 7.86
CA LEU A 145 -13.65 -6.39 7.62
C LEU A 145 -13.93 -6.15 6.13
N GLN A 146 -12.91 -6.19 5.28
CA GLN A 146 -13.07 -6.02 3.83
C GLN A 146 -13.54 -7.30 3.14
N ASP A 147 -13.19 -8.47 3.66
CA ASP A 147 -13.61 -9.76 3.12
C ASP A 147 -14.99 -10.18 3.70
N PHE A 148 -16.06 -9.81 2.98
CA PHE A 148 -17.45 -10.10 3.36
C PHE A 148 -17.70 -11.60 3.59
N THR A 149 -16.96 -12.48 2.91
CA THR A 149 -17.10 -13.94 3.06
C THR A 149 -16.59 -14.39 4.43
N ARG A 150 -15.41 -13.89 4.83
CA ARG A 150 -14.80 -14.17 6.13
C ARG A 150 -15.59 -13.56 7.29
N LEU A 151 -16.09 -12.33 7.11
CA LEU A 151 -17.01 -11.71 8.07
C LEU A 151 -18.24 -12.57 8.33
N ARG A 152 -18.86 -13.11 7.28
CA ARG A 152 -20.04 -13.96 7.40
C ARG A 152 -19.70 -15.29 8.08
N GLU A 153 -18.55 -15.88 7.81
CA GLU A 153 -18.07 -17.11 8.49
C GLU A 153 -17.80 -16.88 9.98
N VAL A 154 -17.13 -15.78 10.32
CA VAL A 154 -16.85 -15.41 11.72
C VAL A 154 -18.14 -15.13 12.46
N ALA A 155 -19.05 -14.36 11.86
CA ALA A 155 -20.37 -14.09 12.43
C ALA A 155 -21.20 -15.37 12.60
N ALA A 156 -21.21 -16.26 11.62
CA ALA A 156 -21.90 -17.54 11.71
C ALA A 156 -21.32 -18.45 12.82
N THR A 157 -19.99 -18.44 12.98
CA THR A 157 -19.32 -19.21 14.04
C THR A 157 -19.60 -18.62 15.42
N LEU A 158 -19.55 -17.30 15.58
CA LEU A 158 -19.95 -16.60 16.80
C LEU A 158 -21.42 -16.86 17.15
N CYS A 159 -22.32 -16.82 16.16
CA CYS A 159 -23.72 -17.18 16.35
C CYS A 159 -23.89 -18.63 16.82
N ARG A 160 -23.10 -19.59 16.28
CA ARG A 160 -23.11 -20.99 16.73
C ARG A 160 -22.53 -21.20 18.13
N VAL A 161 -21.55 -20.38 18.53
CA VAL A 161 -20.90 -20.48 19.85
C VAL A 161 -21.73 -19.77 20.94
N ILE A 162 -22.39 -18.67 20.61
CA ILE A 162 -23.23 -17.88 21.53
C ILE A 162 -24.68 -18.42 21.57
N GLY A 163 -25.16 -19.01 20.46
CA GLY A 163 -26.51 -19.53 20.32
C GLY A 163 -26.52 -21.00 19.91
N PHE A 164 -26.64 -21.87 20.91
CA PHE A 164 -27.30 -23.18 20.89
C PHE A 164 -27.08 -24.13 19.69
N THR A 165 -26.57 -25.32 20.05
CA THR A 165 -27.03 -26.61 19.53
C THR A 165 -28.55 -26.58 19.30
N ILE A 166 -28.99 -26.64 18.04
CA ILE A 166 -30.27 -27.25 17.64
C ILE A 166 -29.92 -28.20 16.50
#